data_AF-A0A2G1YVT0-F1
#
_entry.id   AF-A0A2G1YVT0-F1
#
_cell.length_a   1.000
_cell.length_b   1.000
_cell.length_c   1.000
_cell.angle_alpha   90.00
_cell.angle_beta   90.00
_cell.angle_gamma   90.00
#
_symmetry.space_group_name_H-M   'P 1'
#
loop_
_entity.id
_entity.type
_entity.pdbx_description
1 polymer ?
#
loop_
_entity_poly.entity_id
_entity_poly.type
_entity_poly.pdbx_seq_one_letter_code
_entity_poly.pdbx_strand_id
1 'polypeptide(L)'
;GGTALIIDYGATDTILGDSFQAMRAQGYVDPLLTPGEADLTAHVKFSRLTEIAKRHGIAVHGPTSQGRFLERLGIEARASQLGRAASETQKAEILSSLRRLTSAEEMGTLFKTLALSHNIQAPPEGFGE
;
A
#
# COMPACT_ATOMS: atom_id res chain seq x y z
N GLY A 1 8.87 -14.71 -17.84
CA GLY A 1 7.67 -14.14 -17.20
C GLY A 1 7.99 -13.76 -15.77
N GLY A 2 7.11 -13.04 -15.11
CA GLY A 2 7.29 -12.58 -13.73
C GLY A 2 6.19 -11.62 -13.29
N THR A 3 6.24 -11.22 -12.03
CA THR A 3 5.23 -10.36 -11.41
C THR A 3 5.89 -9.19 -10.71
N ALA A 4 5.38 -7.98 -10.94
CA ALA A 4 5.71 -6.80 -10.16
C ALA A 4 4.64 -6.57 -9.09
N LEU A 5 5.05 -6.23 -7.87
CA LEU A 5 4.19 -5.79 -6.78
C LEU A 5 4.41 -4.30 -6.54
N ILE A 6 3.33 -3.52 -6.63
CA ILE A 6 3.32 -2.08 -6.40
C ILE A 6 2.51 -1.83 -5.14
N ILE A 7 3.11 -1.15 -4.16
CA ILE A 7 2.46 -0.76 -2.91
C ILE A 7 2.70 0.72 -2.71
N ASP A 8 1.63 1.51 -2.71
CA ASP A 8 1.76 2.95 -2.52
C ASP A 8 0.45 3.58 -2.02
N TYR A 9 0.55 4.81 -1.54
CA TYR A 9 -0.59 5.63 -1.20
C TYR A 9 -1.29 6.09 -2.49
N GLY A 10 -2.59 5.88 -2.57
CA GLY A 10 -3.37 6.35 -3.71
C GLY A 10 -4.80 5.88 -3.71
N ALA A 11 -5.50 6.22 -4.80
CA ALA A 11 -6.90 5.84 -4.99
C ALA A 11 -7.05 4.83 -6.12
N THR A 12 -8.06 3.98 -5.97
CA THR A 12 -8.54 3.08 -7.02
C THR A 12 -9.42 3.82 -8.02
N ASP A 13 -10.13 4.85 -7.56
CA ASP A 13 -11.03 5.69 -8.37
C ASP A 13 -10.40 7.04 -8.74
N THR A 14 -11.10 7.78 -9.59
CA THR A 14 -10.74 9.15 -9.97
C THR A 14 -10.70 10.04 -8.74
N ILE A 15 -9.51 10.49 -8.35
CA ILE A 15 -9.35 11.55 -7.35
C ILE A 15 -9.79 12.85 -8.02
N LEU A 16 -10.97 13.34 -7.66
CA LEU A 16 -11.37 14.72 -7.90
C LEU A 16 -10.73 15.58 -6.81
N GLY A 17 -9.59 16.20 -7.09
CA GLY A 17 -8.86 17.05 -6.16
C GLY A 17 -7.36 17.11 -6.45
N ASP A 18 -6.71 18.16 -5.94
CA ASP A 18 -5.25 18.28 -5.98
C ASP A 18 -4.64 17.35 -4.92
N SER A 19 -3.87 16.36 -5.36
CA SER A 19 -3.11 15.48 -4.48
C SER A 19 -1.65 15.90 -4.34
N PHE A 20 -1.23 16.99 -5.01
CA PHE A 20 0.12 17.50 -4.91
C PHE A 20 0.35 18.13 -3.54
N GLN A 21 1.19 17.49 -2.75
CA GLN A 21 1.45 17.86 -1.37
C GLN A 21 2.95 17.87 -1.10
N ALA A 22 3.37 18.67 -0.12
CA ALA A 22 4.71 18.63 0.42
C ALA A 22 4.69 18.20 1.88
N MET A 23 5.67 17.38 2.27
CA MET A 23 5.86 16.89 3.63
C MET A 23 7.20 17.38 4.17
N ARG A 24 7.19 17.99 5.36
CA ARG A 24 8.40 18.39 6.09
C ARG A 24 8.20 18.15 7.58
N ALA A 25 9.17 17.52 8.24
CA ALA A 25 9.14 17.23 9.68
C ALA A 25 7.82 16.60 10.17
N GLN A 26 7.32 15.59 9.44
CA GLN A 26 6.07 14.85 9.74
C GLN A 26 4.77 15.69 9.63
N GLY A 27 4.80 16.84 8.94
CA GLY A 27 3.61 17.65 8.68
C GLY A 27 3.47 18.08 7.22
N TYR A 28 2.24 18.36 6.80
CA TYR A 28 1.94 18.96 5.50
C TYR A 28 2.40 20.42 5.46
N VAL A 29 3.08 20.79 4.39
CA VAL A 29 3.46 22.17 4.08
C VAL A 29 2.99 22.54 2.68
N ASP A 30 2.88 23.84 2.41
CA ASP A 30 2.60 24.32 1.05
C ASP A 30 3.76 23.92 0.12
N PRO A 31 3.49 23.21 -0.99
CA PRO A 31 4.52 22.70 -1.87
C PRO A 31 5.32 23.77 -2.62
N LEU A 32 4.84 25.02 -2.64
CA LEU A 32 5.49 26.12 -3.35
C LEU A 32 6.33 27.03 -2.45
N LEU A 33 6.26 26.88 -1.12
CA LEU A 33 6.91 27.81 -0.19
C LEU A 33 8.43 27.59 -0.04
N THR A 34 8.92 26.35 -0.01
CA THR A 34 10.35 26.06 0.21
C THR A 34 10.86 24.96 -0.72
N PRO A 35 11.04 25.24 -2.03
CA PRO A 35 11.52 24.26 -3.00
C PRO A 35 12.89 23.70 -2.60
N GLY A 36 13.02 22.37 -2.60
CA GLY A 36 14.24 21.66 -2.21
C GLY A 36 14.37 21.34 -0.72
N GLU A 37 13.48 21.86 0.14
CA GLU A 37 13.50 21.62 1.59
C GLU A 37 12.36 20.73 2.11
N ALA A 38 11.41 20.38 1.24
CA ALA A 38 10.27 19.52 1.55
C ALA A 38 10.16 18.39 0.53
N ASP A 39 9.72 17.22 0.99
CA ASP A 39 9.49 16.06 0.13
C ASP A 39 8.14 16.21 -0.59
N LEU A 40 8.14 16.07 -1.91
CA LEU A 40 6.94 16.26 -2.74
C LEU A 40 6.31 14.91 -3.04
N THR A 41 5.01 14.79 -2.79
CA THR A 41 4.25 13.57 -3.06
C THR A 41 2.94 13.88 -3.79
N ALA A 42 2.44 12.88 -4.50
CA ALA A 42 1.13 12.90 -5.11
C ALA A 42 0.56 11.48 -5.12
N HIS A 43 -0.76 11.37 -4.99
CA HIS A 43 -1.43 10.07 -5.00
C HIS A 43 -1.17 9.31 -6.30
N VAL A 44 -0.82 8.02 -6.19
CA VAL A 44 -0.75 7.12 -7.33
C VAL A 44 -2.16 6.84 -7.88
N LYS A 45 -2.34 7.02 -9.19
CA LYS A 45 -3.59 6.69 -9.90
C LYS A 45 -3.57 5.24 -10.35
N PHE A 46 -3.91 4.31 -9.45
CA PHE A 46 -3.86 2.86 -9.73
C PHE A 46 -4.78 2.42 -10.88
N SER A 47 -5.89 3.14 -11.12
CA SER A 47 -6.75 2.93 -12.29
C SER A 47 -6.00 3.12 -13.61
N ARG A 48 -5.15 4.14 -13.72
CA ARG A 48 -4.33 4.39 -14.92
C ARG A 48 -3.27 3.33 -15.13
N LEU A 49 -2.60 2.89 -14.06
CA LEU A 49 -1.65 1.78 -14.13
C LEU A 49 -2.32 0.50 -14.65
N THR A 50 -3.51 0.19 -14.13
CA THR A 50 -4.32 -0.96 -14.54
C THR A 50 -4.75 -0.86 -16.01
N GLU A 51 -5.23 0.29 -16.44
CA GLU A 51 -5.64 0.56 -17.83
C GLU A 51 -4.49 0.33 -18.81
N ILE A 52 -3.32 0.90 -18.51
CA ILE A 52 -2.12 0.76 -19.34
C ILE A 52 -1.67 -0.71 -19.39
N ALA A 53 -1.57 -1.39 -18.24
CA ALA A 53 -1.15 -2.78 -18.18
C ALA A 53 -2.05 -3.70 -19.03
N LYS A 54 -3.38 -3.55 -18.90
CA LYS A 54 -4.36 -4.32 -19.69
C LYS A 54 -4.18 -4.10 -21.19
N ARG A 55 -3.93 -2.86 -21.64
CA ARG A 55 -3.67 -2.55 -23.07
C ARG A 55 -2.45 -3.27 -23.64
N HIS A 56 -1.48 -3.62 -22.80
CA HIS A 56 -0.28 -4.36 -23.19
C HIS A 56 -0.36 -5.87 -22.91
N GLY A 57 -1.56 -6.40 -22.64
CA GLY A 57 -1.75 -7.85 -22.39
C GLY A 57 -1.13 -8.35 -21.09
N ILE A 58 -0.87 -7.46 -20.13
CA ILE A 58 -0.37 -7.80 -18.80
C ILE A 58 -1.56 -8.18 -17.90
N ALA A 59 -1.46 -9.30 -17.20
CA ALA A 59 -2.47 -9.70 -16.23
C ALA A 59 -2.41 -8.77 -15.01
N VAL A 60 -3.58 -8.34 -14.55
CA VAL A 60 -3.71 -7.38 -13.44
C VAL A 60 -4.48 -8.03 -12.30
N HIS A 61 -3.91 -7.98 -11.10
CA HIS A 61 -4.56 -8.43 -9.87
C HIS A 61 -4.59 -7.28 -8.85
N GLY A 62 -5.77 -7.01 -8.30
CA GLY A 62 -6.05 -5.78 -7.57
C GLY A 62 -6.42 -4.60 -8.50
N PRO A 63 -6.25 -3.35 -8.05
CA PRO A 63 -5.71 -2.96 -6.75
C PRO A 63 -6.60 -3.40 -5.58
N THR A 64 -5.99 -3.77 -4.43
CA THR A 64 -6.69 -4.02 -3.16
C THR A 64 -6.07 -3.17 -2.04
N SER A 65 -6.74 -3.05 -0.90
CA SER A 65 -6.19 -2.32 0.23
C SER A 65 -4.98 -3.05 0.83
N GLN A 66 -4.02 -2.30 1.39
CA GLN A 66 -2.85 -2.87 2.05
C GLN A 66 -3.26 -3.82 3.19
N GLY A 67 -4.24 -3.43 4.00
CA GLY A 67 -4.73 -4.26 5.11
C GLY A 67 -5.23 -5.62 4.62
N ARG A 68 -6.13 -5.63 3.63
CA ARG A 68 -6.65 -6.86 3.01
C ARG A 68 -5.54 -7.74 2.45
N PHE A 69 -4.58 -7.14 1.75
CA PHE A 69 -3.45 -7.86 1.18
C PHE A 69 -2.61 -8.56 2.27
N LEU A 70 -2.25 -7.83 3.33
CA LEU A 70 -1.45 -8.36 4.43
C LEU A 70 -2.20 -9.40 5.27
N GLU A 71 -3.50 -9.19 5.51
CA GLU A 71 -4.39 -10.15 6.17
C GLU A 71 -4.42 -11.47 5.43
N ARG A 72 -4.61 -11.44 4.10
CA ARG A 72 -4.60 -12.64 3.24
C ARG A 72 -3.26 -13.38 3.26
N LEU A 73 -2.16 -12.66 3.47
CA LEU A 73 -0.82 -13.26 3.64
C LEU A 73 -0.56 -13.76 5.07
N GLY A 74 -1.51 -13.63 5.99
CA GLY A 74 -1.40 -14.17 7.35
C GLY A 74 -0.61 -13.29 8.32
N ILE A 75 -0.63 -11.96 8.14
CA ILE A 75 0.11 -11.03 9.03
C ILE A 75 -0.25 -11.19 10.51
N GLU A 76 -1.52 -11.48 10.84
CA GLU A 76 -1.97 -11.69 12.22
C GLU A 76 -1.31 -12.92 12.86
N ALA A 77 -1.30 -14.04 12.15
CA ALA A 77 -0.66 -15.27 12.61
C ALA A 77 0.85 -15.04 12.85
N ARG A 78 1.48 -14.26 11.96
CA ARG A 78 2.89 -13.88 12.12
C ARG A 78 3.11 -12.97 13.33
N ALA A 79 2.24 -11.98 13.55
CA ALA A 79 2.31 -11.09 14.71
C ALA A 79 2.14 -11.87 16.02
N SER A 80 1.19 -12.80 16.09
CA SER A 80 1.03 -13.70 17.25
C SER A 80 2.27 -14.55 17.50
N GLN A 81 2.90 -15.09 16.44
CA GLN A 81 4.13 -15.87 16.57
C GLN A 81 5.29 -15.03 17.12
N LEU A 82 5.48 -13.81 16.61
CA LEU A 82 6.51 -12.88 17.09
C LEU A 82 6.28 -12.53 18.56
N GLY A 83 5.03 -12.34 18.97
CA GLY A 83 4.66 -12.01 20.36
C GLY A 83 5.00 -13.10 21.39
N ARG A 84 5.17 -14.38 20.99
CA ARG A 84 5.38 -15.48 21.94
C ARG A 84 6.71 -15.40 22.70
N ALA A 85 7.76 -14.93 22.04
CA ALA A 85 9.10 -14.83 22.63
C ALA A 85 9.50 -13.38 22.96
N ALA A 86 8.58 -12.44 22.76
CA ALA A 86 8.81 -11.01 22.92
C ALA A 86 8.64 -10.57 24.38
N SER A 87 9.40 -9.56 24.79
CA SER A 87 9.13 -8.82 26.04
C SER A 87 7.80 -8.06 25.94
N GLU A 88 7.26 -7.59 27.06
CA GLU A 88 6.01 -6.82 27.06
C GLU A 88 6.09 -5.55 26.21
N THR A 89 7.22 -4.85 26.24
CA THR A 89 7.46 -3.68 25.36
C THR A 89 7.41 -4.07 23.89
N GLN A 90 8.09 -5.16 23.50
CA GLN A 90 8.10 -5.63 22.12
C GLN A 90 6.71 -6.11 21.67
N LYS A 91 5.93 -6.75 22.55
CA LYS A 91 4.54 -7.12 22.24
C LYS A 91 3.70 -5.88 21.93
N ALA A 92 3.82 -4.83 22.74
CA ALA A 92 3.11 -3.57 22.50
C ALA A 92 3.49 -2.95 21.15
N GLU A 93 4.78 -2.94 20.81
CA GLU A 93 5.27 -2.45 19.51
C GLU A 93 4.77 -3.29 18.32
N ILE A 94 4.75 -4.62 18.45
CA ILE A 94 4.21 -5.52 17.41
C ILE A 94 2.73 -5.24 17.19
N LEU A 95 1.94 -5.11 18.26
CA LEU A 95 0.50 -4.83 18.16
C LEU A 95 0.22 -3.45 17.55
N SER A 96 0.98 -2.43 17.96
CA SER A 96 0.88 -1.08 17.39
C SER A 96 1.25 -1.08 15.89
N SER A 97 2.31 -1.79 15.51
CA SER A 97 2.74 -1.89 14.11
C SER A 97 1.75 -2.67 13.25
N LEU A 98 1.20 -3.77 13.78
CA LEU A 98 0.14 -4.53 13.11
C LEU A 98 -1.06 -3.62 12.83
N ARG A 99 -1.56 -2.92 13.86
CA ARG A 99 -2.67 -1.99 13.73
C ARG A 99 -2.36 -0.94 12.68
N ARG A 100 -1.19 -0.30 12.73
CA ARG A 100 -0.81 0.74 11.76
C ARG A 100 -0.82 0.26 10.32
N LEU A 101 -0.38 -0.97 10.08
CA LEU A 101 -0.30 -1.55 8.73
C LEU A 101 -1.65 -2.01 8.19
N THR A 102 -2.59 -2.46 9.05
CA THR A 102 -3.83 -3.13 8.61
C THR A 102 -5.12 -2.36 8.87
N SER A 103 -5.15 -1.48 9.88
CA SER A 103 -6.35 -0.72 10.28
C SER A 103 -6.80 0.25 9.18
N ALA A 104 -8.11 0.33 8.98
CA ALA A 104 -8.74 1.26 8.06
C ALA A 104 -8.64 2.72 8.50
N GLU A 105 -8.45 2.96 9.80
CA GLU A 105 -8.22 4.27 10.40
C GLU A 105 -6.75 4.73 10.27
N GLU A 106 -5.85 3.85 9.82
CA GLU A 106 -4.44 4.13 9.59
C GLU A 106 -4.05 3.78 8.13
N MET A 107 -2.97 3.03 7.89
CA MET A 107 -2.47 2.81 6.53
C MET A 107 -3.25 1.76 5.75
N GLY A 108 -4.07 0.95 6.41
CA GLY A 108 -4.66 -0.26 5.85
C GLY A 108 -5.54 -0.03 4.64
N THR A 109 -6.32 1.06 4.62
CA THR A 109 -7.14 1.47 3.47
C THR A 109 -6.52 2.58 2.65
N LEU A 110 -5.62 3.37 3.22
CA LEU A 110 -4.93 4.46 2.54
C LEU A 110 -4.00 3.94 1.44
N PHE A 111 -3.19 2.93 1.76
CA PHE A 111 -2.31 2.27 0.81
C PHE A 111 -3.05 1.24 -0.04
N LYS A 112 -2.64 1.15 -1.31
CA LYS A 112 -3.15 0.16 -2.27
C LYS A 112 -2.01 -0.74 -2.72
N THR A 113 -2.37 -1.97 -3.05
CA THR A 113 -1.46 -2.99 -3.55
C THR A 113 -1.96 -3.46 -4.91
N LEU A 114 -1.06 -3.56 -5.89
CA LEU A 114 -1.36 -3.95 -7.27
C LEU A 114 -0.29 -4.93 -7.74
N ALA A 115 -0.72 -6.06 -8.30
CA ALA A 115 0.20 -7.01 -8.95
C ALA A 115 0.00 -7.00 -10.47
N LEU A 116 1.11 -6.92 -11.20
CA LEU A 116 1.17 -6.92 -12.65
C LEU A 116 2.01 -8.10 -13.12
N SER A 117 1.42 -9.02 -13.89
CA SER A 117 2.04 -10.30 -14.23
C SER A 117 2.17 -10.51 -15.74
N HIS A 118 3.37 -10.87 -16.20
CA HIS A 118 3.65 -11.23 -17.60
C HIS A 118 3.73 -12.75 -17.78
N ASN A 119 2.85 -13.31 -18.61
CA ASN A 119 2.69 -14.74 -18.88
C ASN A 119 2.30 -15.59 -17.65
N ILE A 120 1.60 -15.00 -16.68
CA ILE A 120 1.06 -15.69 -15.50
C ILE A 120 -0.37 -15.16 -15.30
N GLN A 121 -1.36 -16.05 -15.34
CA GLN A 121 -2.78 -15.68 -15.21
C GLN A 121 -3.35 -15.94 -13.81
N ALA A 122 -2.76 -16.87 -13.07
CA ALA A 122 -3.17 -17.14 -11.70
C ALA A 122 -2.82 -15.93 -10.81
N PRO A 123 -3.73 -15.52 -9.91
CA PRO A 123 -3.44 -14.46 -8.97
C PRO A 123 -2.28 -14.87 -8.05
N PRO A 124 -1.30 -13.98 -7.80
CA PRO A 124 -0.29 -14.21 -6.78
C PRO A 124 -0.92 -14.21 -5.39
N GLU A 125 -0.20 -14.80 -4.43
CA GLU A 125 -0.63 -14.83 -3.03
C GLU A 125 -0.96 -13.41 -2.50
N GLY A 126 -2.01 -13.32 -1.70
CA GLY A 126 -2.56 -12.05 -1.23
C GLY A 126 -3.56 -11.38 -2.18
N PHE A 127 -3.67 -11.84 -3.44
CA PHE A 127 -4.61 -11.30 -4.44
C PHE A 127 -5.74 -12.26 -4.85
N GLY A 128 -5.82 -13.47 -4.28
CA GLY A 128 -6.96 -14.39 -4.44
C GLY A 128 -8.25 -13.84 -3.81
N GLU A 129 -9.39 -14.49 -4.09
CA GLU A 129 -10.69 -14.16 -3.44
C GLU A 129 -10.69 -14.52 -1.95
#